data_AF-A0A388QQT1-F1
#
_entry.id   AF-A0A388QQT1-F1
#
_cell.length_a   1.000
_cell.length_b   1.000
_cell.length_c   1.000
_cell.angle_alpha   90.00
_cell.angle_beta   90.00
_cell.angle_gamma   90.00
#
_symmetry.space_group_name_H-M   'P 1'
#
loop_
_entity.id
_entity.type
_entity.pdbx_description
1 polymer ?
#
loop_
_entity_poly.entity_id
_entity_poly.type
_entity_poly.pdbx_seq_one_letter_code
_entity_poly.pdbx_strand_id
1 'polypeptide(L)' 'MAQNPPLWLKPGDVMEVEIDGIGVLRNPVDEEIVA' A
#
# COMPACT_ATOMS: atom_id res chain seq x y z
N MET A 1 -3.38 -11.33 13.85
CA MET A 1 -4.02 -10.23 14.60
C MET A 1 -3.95 -8.99 13.73
N ALA A 2 -5.07 -8.27 13.53
CA ALA A 2 -5.07 -6.96 12.87
C ALA A 2 -5.09 -5.84 13.93
N GLN A 3 -4.53 -4.68 13.61
CA GLN A 3 -4.49 -3.51 14.51
C GLN A 3 -5.92 -3.02 14.80
N ASN A 4 -6.19 -2.58 16.04
CA ASN A 4 -7.49 -2.05 16.45
C ASN A 4 -7.29 -0.73 17.24
N PRO A 5 -7.72 0.44 16.70
CA PRO A 5 -8.49 0.62 15.47
C PRO A 5 -7.69 0.28 14.19
N PRO A 6 -8.38 -0.03 13.07
CA PRO A 6 -7.73 -0.31 11.80
C PRO A 6 -7.02 0.95 11.27
N LEU A 7 -5.80 0.76 10.77
CA LEU A 7 -5.06 1.77 10.03
C LEU A 7 -5.36 1.58 8.53
N TRP A 8 -5.76 2.67 7.88
CA TRP A 8 -6.05 2.69 6.45
C TRP A 8 -4.92 3.38 5.68
N LEU A 9 -4.71 2.94 4.43
CA LEU A 9 -3.79 3.59 3.50
C LEU A 9 -4.35 4.96 3.10
N LYS A 10 -3.44 5.88 2.83
CA LYS A 10 -3.71 7.25 2.41
C LYS A 10 -3.09 7.52 1.05
N PRO A 11 -3.64 8.47 0.28
CA PRO A 11 -3.02 8.95 -0.94
C PRO A 11 -1.60 9.45 -0.67
N GLY A 12 -0.67 9.05 -1.54
CA GLY A 12 0.76 9.28 -1.37
C GLY A 12 1.49 8.20 -0.58
N ASP A 13 0.80 7.25 0.07
CA ASP A 13 1.45 6.08 0.63
C ASP A 13 2.04 5.20 -0.49
N VAL A 14 3.13 4.48 -0.21
CA VAL A 14 3.70 3.46 -1.10
C VAL A 14 3.74 2.15 -0.37
N MET A 15 2.99 1.16 -0.88
CA MET A 15 3.01 -0.19 -0.33
C MET A 15 4.15 -0.98 -0.98
N GLU A 16 5.02 -1.57 -0.18
CA GLU A 16 6.10 -2.45 -0.66
C GLU A 16 5.86 -3.90 -0.23
N VAL A 17 6.04 -4.84 -1.16
CA VAL A 17 6.02 -6.28 -0.88
C VAL A 17 7.27 -6.89 -1.49
N GLU A 18 8.09 -7.53 -0.66
CA GLU A 18 9.29 -8.25 -1.08
C GLU A 18 9.07 -9.75 -1.01
N ILE A 19 9.50 -10.46 -2.05
CA ILE A 19 9.63 -11.91 -2.04
C ILE A 19 11.09 -12.26 -2.38
N ASP A 20 11.72 -13.01 -1.48
CA ASP A 20 13.10 -13.41 -1.62
C ASP A 20 13.33 -14.18 -2.93
N GLY A 21 14.43 -13.86 -3.61
CA GLY A 21 14.78 -14.39 -4.92
C GLY A 21 13.90 -13.95 -6.10
N ILE A 22 12.84 -13.17 -5.89
CA ILE A 22 11.99 -12.63 -6.96
C ILE A 22 12.17 -11.12 -7.09
N GLY A 23 12.10 -10.39 -5.98
CA GLY A 23 12.24 -8.94 -5.93
C GLY A 23 11.13 -8.23 -5.15
N VAL A 24 11.01 -6.91 -5.37
CA VAL A 24 10.11 -6.01 -4.63
C VAL A 24 9.06 -5.42 -5.56
N LEU A 25 7.77 -5.59 -5.20
CA LEU A 25 6.66 -4.84 -5.77
C LEU A 25 6.47 -3.54 -4.98
N ARG A 26 6.48 -2.40 -5.67
CA ARG A 26 6.15 -1.08 -5.12
C ARG A 26 4.84 -0.59 -5.72
N ASN A 27 3.83 -0.39 -4.89
CA ASN A 27 2.50 0.03 -5.30
C ASN A 27 2.13 1.37 -4.65
N PRO A 28 2.21 2.51 -5.37
CA PRO A 28 1.77 3.80 -4.86
C PRO A 28 0.24 3.83 -4.73
N VAL A 29 -0.26 4.45 -3.66
CA VAL A 29 -1.67 4.67 -3.40
C VAL A 29 -2.01 6.10 -3.78
N ASP A 30 -3.10 6.28 -4.53
CA ASP A 30 -3.59 7.60 -4.94
C ASP A 30 -5.11 7.66 -4.81
N GLU A 31 -5.67 8.87 -4.83
CA GLU A 31 -7.12 9.06 -4.91
C GLU A 31 -7.61 8.84 -6.34
N GLU A 32 -8.82 8.31 -6.45
CA GLU A 32 -9.50 8.26 -7.74
C GLU A 32 -9.90 9.68 -8.16
N ILE A 33 -9.56 10.07 -9.39
CA ILE A 33 -10.03 11.31 -9.98
C ILE A 33 -11.41 11.06 -10.57
N VAL A 34 -12.43 11.64 -9.94
CA VAL A 34 -13.81 11.62 -10.47
C VAL A 34 -13.96 12.77 -11.47
N ALA A 35 -14.34 12.45 -12.70
CA ALA A 35 -14.64 13.41 -13.77
C ALA A 35 -16.12 13.79 -13.81
#